data_AF-A0A940RN01-F1
#
_entry.id   AF-A0A940RN01-F1
#
_cell.length_a   1.000
_cell.length_b   1.000
_cell.length_c   1.000
_cell.angle_alpha   90.00
_cell.angle_beta   90.00
_cell.angle_gamma   90.00
#
_symmetry.space_group_name_H-M   'P 1'
#
loop_
_entity.id
_entity.type
_entity.pdbx_description
1 polymer ?
#
loop_
_entity_poly.entity_id
_entity_poly.type
_entity_poly.pdbx_seq_one_letter_code
_entity_poly.pdbx_strand_id
1 'polypeptide(L)'
;MEHSRNMAMTLTIPADLAARLKAFAEAEGRDIESYAIDILHLTSDEDWGYTDDDAYWRELRAQADNTLREGSIPFEDVQRWVASWDTENELPPPESKVKARG
;
A
#
# COMPACT_ATOMS: atom_id res chain seq x y z
N MET A 1 18.48 10.24 32.08
CA MET A 1 17.73 9.69 30.94
C MET A 1 17.74 8.19 31.10
N GLU A 2 16.72 7.65 31.78
CA GLU A 2 16.53 6.20 31.85
C GLU A 2 15.94 5.75 30.52
N HIS A 3 16.69 4.95 29.78
CA HIS A 3 16.18 4.28 28.59
C HIS A 3 15.11 3.26 29.02
N SER A 4 13.92 3.47 28.47
CA SER A 4 12.76 2.58 28.41
C SER A 4 12.95 1.17 28.98
N ARG A 5 12.25 0.91 30.09
CA ARG A 5 11.94 -0.42 30.60
C ARG A 5 11.26 -1.22 29.48
N ASN A 6 11.82 -2.37 29.09
CA ASN A 6 11.11 -3.33 28.23
C ASN A 6 9.78 -3.68 28.89
N MET A 7 8.68 -3.12 28.39
CA MET A 7 7.34 -3.42 28.88
C MET A 7 6.89 -4.73 28.26
N ALA A 8 7.05 -5.83 29.00
CA ALA A 8 6.40 -7.08 28.64
C ALA A 8 4.88 -6.92 28.84
N MET A 9 4.11 -7.11 27.77
CA MET A 9 2.64 -7.08 27.80
C MET A 9 2.10 -8.48 27.52
N THR A 10 1.14 -8.93 28.32
CA THR A 10 0.41 -10.18 28.07
C THR A 10 -0.93 -9.86 27.43
N LEU A 11 -1.17 -10.42 26.25
CA LEU A 11 -2.44 -10.30 25.54
C LEU A 11 -3.22 -11.62 25.62
N THR A 12 -4.45 -11.54 26.10
CA THR A 12 -5.37 -12.68 26.09
C THR A 12 -6.26 -12.59 24.87
N ILE A 13 -6.15 -13.57 23.97
CA ILE A 13 -6.96 -13.67 22.75
C ILE A 13 -7.83 -14.93 22.77
N PRO A 14 -8.97 -14.94 22.06
CA PRO A 14 -9.79 -16.14 21.88
C PRO A 14 -9.01 -17.32 21.30
N ALA A 15 -9.36 -18.55 21.71
CA ALA A 15 -8.62 -19.76 21.34
C ALA A 15 -8.61 -20.04 19.82
N ASP A 16 -9.71 -19.72 19.13
CA ASP A 16 -9.83 -19.83 17.68
C ASP A 16 -8.91 -18.82 16.96
N LEU A 17 -8.75 -17.62 17.51
CA LEU A 17 -7.84 -16.61 16.98
C LEU A 17 -6.38 -17.02 17.23
N ALA A 18 -6.06 -17.56 18.41
CA ALA A 18 -4.74 -18.09 18.73
C ALA A 18 -4.33 -19.22 17.79
N ALA A 19 -5.25 -20.14 17.49
CA ALA A 19 -5.00 -21.24 16.56
C ALA A 19 -4.71 -20.74 15.14
N ARG A 20 -5.48 -19.75 14.66
CA ARG A 20 -5.25 -19.13 13.35
C ARG A 20 -3.92 -18.39 13.29
N LEU A 21 -3.61 -17.58 14.31
CA LEU A 21 -2.35 -16.83 14.41
C LEU A 21 -1.14 -17.77 14.35
N LYS A 22 -1.20 -18.89 15.10
CA LYS A 22 -0.17 -19.91 15.08
C LYS A 22 -0.01 -20.55 13.70
N ALA A 23 -1.11 -20.93 13.06
CA ALA A 23 -1.06 -21.54 11.73
C ALA A 23 -0.44 -20.61 10.68
N PHE A 24 -0.73 -19.30 10.74
CA PHE A 24 -0.11 -18.32 9.84
C PHE A 24 1.38 -18.13 10.11
N ALA A 25 1.79 -18.01 11.37
CA ALA A 25 3.21 -17.91 11.72
C ALA A 25 4.00 -19.16 11.24
N GLU A 26 3.43 -20.36 11.42
CA GLU A 26 4.04 -21.62 10.95
C GLU A 26 4.12 -21.68 9.41
N ALA A 27 3.10 -21.23 8.70
CA ALA A 27 3.09 -21.18 7.24
C ALA A 27 4.19 -20.26 6.68
N GLU A 28 4.51 -19.18 7.39
CA GLU A 28 5.60 -18.26 7.04
C GLU A 28 6.96 -18.69 7.60
N GLY A 29 7.02 -19.78 8.39
CA GLY A 29 8.25 -20.23 9.05
C GLY A 29 8.76 -19.26 10.12
N ARG A 30 7.87 -18.47 10.71
CA ARG A 30 8.18 -17.42 11.68
C ARG A 30 7.77 -17.83 13.10
N ASP A 31 8.41 -17.24 14.11
CA ASP A 31 7.97 -17.38 15.48
C ASP A 31 6.68 -16.58 15.72
N ILE A 32 5.82 -17.13 16.58
CA ILE A 32 4.48 -16.58 16.80
C ILE A 32 4.50 -15.20 17.46
N GLU A 33 5.50 -14.90 18.30
CA GLU A 33 5.61 -13.62 18.99
C GLU A 33 6.01 -12.50 18.02
N SER A 34 7.05 -12.70 17.23
CA SER A 34 7.47 -11.73 16.21
C SER A 34 6.42 -11.55 15.13
N TYR A 35 5.74 -12.62 14.72
CA TYR A 35 4.63 -12.53 13.78
C TYR A 35 3.45 -11.71 14.35
N ALA A 36 3.10 -11.93 15.62
CA ALA A 36 2.05 -11.17 16.29
C ALA A 36 2.42 -9.69 16.45
N ILE A 37 3.66 -9.41 16.82
CA ILE A 37 4.19 -8.04 16.96
C ILE A 37 4.14 -7.32 15.61
N ASP A 38 4.56 -7.94 14.52
CA ASP A 38 4.52 -7.32 13.19
C ASP A 38 3.09 -6.98 12.75
N ILE A 39 2.13 -7.90 12.96
CA ILE A 39 0.73 -7.63 12.64
C ILE A 39 0.20 -6.47 13.48
N LEU A 40 0.56 -6.41 14.77
CA LEU A 40 0.20 -5.28 15.61
C LEU A 40 0.81 -3.98 15.08
N HIS A 41 2.06 -3.97 14.60
CA HIS A 41 2.65 -2.80 13.97
C HIS A 41 1.96 -2.40 12.65
N LEU A 42 1.47 -3.37 11.87
CA LEU A 42 0.72 -3.10 10.63
C LEU A 42 -0.69 -2.53 10.90
N THR A 43 -1.24 -2.79 12.09
CA THR A 43 -2.62 -2.42 12.46
C THR A 43 -2.70 -1.29 13.48
N SER A 44 -1.61 -1.01 14.18
CA SER A 44 -1.45 0.21 14.96
C SER A 44 -1.25 1.36 14.00
N ASP A 45 -2.01 2.44 14.17
CA ASP A 45 -1.73 3.77 13.65
C ASP A 45 -0.44 4.36 14.27
N GLU A 46 0.60 3.54 14.47
CA GLU A 46 1.93 4.05 14.80
C GLU A 46 2.42 4.80 13.57
N ASP A 47 2.31 6.11 13.73
CA ASP A 47 2.66 7.21 12.85
C ASP A 47 3.98 6.96 12.10
N TRP A 48 3.87 6.38 10.90
CA TRP A 48 4.93 6.36 9.88
C TRP A 48 5.20 7.77 9.31
N GLY A 49 4.69 8.84 9.93
CA GLY A 49 4.62 10.20 9.39
C GLY A 49 3.44 10.42 8.44
N TYR A 50 2.56 9.43 8.31
CA TYR A 50 1.28 9.56 7.64
C TYR A 50 0.22 9.79 8.70
N THR A 51 0.04 11.04 9.12
CA THR A 51 -1.25 11.43 9.67
C THR A 51 -2.31 11.05 8.64
N ASP A 52 -3.50 10.64 9.11
CA ASP A 52 -4.73 10.60 8.30
C ASP A 52 -5.07 12.06 7.89
N ASP A 53 -4.18 12.64 7.09
CA ASP A 53 -4.31 13.99 6.57
C ASP A 53 -5.38 13.87 5.52
N ASP A 54 -6.59 14.20 5.93
CA ASP A 54 -7.77 14.27 5.09
C ASP A 54 -7.46 14.95 3.75
N ALA A 55 -6.48 15.87 3.70
CA ALA A 55 -6.00 16.47 2.47
C ALA A 55 -5.35 15.47 1.50
N TYR A 56 -4.41 14.64 1.97
CA TYR A 56 -3.75 13.62 1.16
C TYR A 56 -4.74 12.58 0.62
N TRP A 57 -5.62 12.06 1.49
CA TRP A 57 -6.61 11.08 1.05
C TRP A 57 -7.71 11.70 0.18
N ARG A 58 -8.03 12.98 0.36
CA ARG A 58 -8.91 13.73 -0.55
C ARG A 58 -8.26 13.90 -1.92
N GLU A 59 -6.98 14.25 -1.98
CA GLU A 59 -6.23 14.37 -3.24
C GLU A 59 -6.15 13.02 -3.96
N LEU A 60 -5.82 11.95 -3.24
CA LEU A 60 -5.75 10.59 -3.81
C LEU A 60 -7.10 10.16 -4.41
N ARG A 61 -8.21 10.41 -3.68
CA ARG A 61 -9.57 10.14 -4.18
C ARG A 61 -9.90 11.00 -5.40
N ALA A 62 -9.56 12.29 -5.39
CA ALA A 62 -9.77 13.17 -6.53
C ALA A 62 -8.98 12.72 -7.78
N GLN A 63 -7.76 12.21 -7.59
CA GLN A 63 -6.93 11.68 -8.68
C GLN A 63 -7.49 10.35 -9.22
N ALA A 64 -8.00 9.48 -8.36
CA ALA A 64 -8.68 8.26 -8.77
C ALA A 64 -9.97 8.57 -9.56
N ASP A 65 -10.80 9.49 -9.06
CA ASP A 65 -12.03 9.93 -9.74
C ASP A 65 -11.73 10.58 -11.09
N ASN A 66 -10.68 11.42 -11.17
CA ASN A 66 -10.22 12.00 -12.42
C ASN A 66 -9.73 10.93 -13.41
N THR A 67 -8.99 9.92 -12.94
CA THR A 67 -8.55 8.80 -13.79
C THR A 67 -9.73 7.99 -14.32
N LEU A 68 -10.75 7.76 -13.50
CA LEU A 68 -11.98 7.09 -13.92
C LEU A 68 -12.78 7.91 -14.95
N ARG A 69 -12.78 9.25 -14.80
CA ARG A 69 -13.48 10.18 -15.69
C ARG A 69 -12.78 10.40 -17.02
N GLU A 70 -11.47 10.65 -16.98
CA GLU A 70 -10.65 11.04 -18.14
C GLU A 70 -10.04 9.85 -18.87
N GLY A 71 -10.14 8.66 -18.28
CA GLY A 71 -9.54 7.45 -18.80
C GLY A 71 -8.10 7.28 -18.39
N SER A 72 -7.52 6.16 -18.82
CA SER A 72 -6.15 5.77 -18.49
C SER A 72 -5.33 5.57 -19.76
N ILE A 73 -4.03 5.84 -19.69
CA ILE A 73 -3.09 5.53 -20.77
C ILE A 73 -2.58 4.10 -20.55
N PRO A 74 -2.68 3.19 -21.54
CA PRO A 74 -2.06 1.87 -21.44
C PRO A 74 -0.56 1.95 -21.22
N PHE A 75 -0.05 1.04 -20.41
CA PHE A 75 1.36 1.05 -20.05
C PHE A 75 2.29 0.88 -21.27
N GLU A 76 1.90 0.06 -22.26
CA GLU A 76 2.71 -0.12 -23.47
C GLU A 76 2.82 1.18 -24.31
N ASP A 77 1.81 2.04 -24.26
CA ASP A 77 1.82 3.34 -24.96
C ASP A 77 2.80 4.30 -24.27
N VAL A 78 2.83 4.31 -22.93
CA VAL A 78 3.81 5.07 -22.14
C VAL A 78 5.23 4.56 -22.38
N GLN A 79 5.44 3.24 -22.39
CA GLN A 79 6.76 2.65 -22.64
C GLN A 79 7.31 3.03 -24.01
N ARG A 80 6.46 2.98 -25.05
CA ARG A 80 6.86 3.39 -26.40
C ARG A 80 7.20 4.87 -26.48
N TRP A 81 6.42 5.72 -25.81
CA TRP A 81 6.68 7.15 -25.74
C TRP A 81 8.02 7.45 -25.06
N VAL A 82 8.26 6.91 -23.86
CA VAL A 82 9.51 7.10 -23.13
C VAL A 82 10.72 6.57 -23.91
N ALA A 83 10.58 5.43 -24.60
CA ALA A 83 11.63 4.87 -25.43
C ALA A 83 11.97 5.72 -26.67
N SER A 84 11.08 6.63 -27.07
CA SER A 84 11.28 7.50 -28.23
C SER A 84 11.94 8.84 -27.89
N TRP A 85 12.07 9.19 -26.62
CA TRP A 85 12.69 10.44 -26.19
C TRP A 85 14.16 10.54 -26.63
N ASP A 86 14.57 11.76 -27.00
CA ASP A 86 15.95 12.05 -27.46
C ASP A 86 16.34 11.24 -28.72
N THR A 87 15.34 10.90 -29.55
CA THR A 87 15.54 10.28 -30.86
C THR A 87 15.00 11.16 -31.97
N GLU A 88 15.45 10.93 -33.22
CA GLU A 88 14.92 11.62 -34.40
C GLU A 88 13.42 11.36 -34.65
N ASN A 89 12.86 10.32 -34.03
CA ASN A 89 11.45 9.91 -34.16
C ASN A 89 10.71 9.99 -32.81
N GLU A 90 10.98 11.02 -32.02
CA GLU A 90 10.29 11.24 -30.74
C GLU A 90 8.77 11.28 -30.96
N LEU A 91 8.07 10.40 -30.25
CA LEU A 91 6.62 10.27 -30.31
C LEU A 91 5.98 11.36 -29.43
N PRO A 92 4.81 11.88 -29.82
CA PRO A 92 4.05 12.76 -28.96
C PRO A 92 3.55 11.99 -27.72
N PRO A 93 3.27 12.70 -26.60
CA PRO A 93 2.66 12.09 -25.42
C PRO A 93 1.38 11.32 -25.79
N PRO A 94 1.21 10.08 -25.30
CA PRO A 94 0.07 9.25 -25.64
C PRO A 94 -1.23 9.79 -25.01
N GLU A 95 -2.34 9.70 -25.75
CA GLU A 95 -3.65 10.13 -25.26
C GLU A 95 -4.30 9.11 -24.32
N SER A 96 -5.14 9.59 -23.40
CA SER A 96 -5.90 8.71 -22.52
C SER A 96 -6.96 7.94 -23.30
N LYS A 97 -7.13 6.66 -22.95
CA LYS A 97 -8.23 5.84 -23.46
C LYS A 97 -9.36 5.89 -22.43
N VAL A 98 -10.41 6.65 -22.72
CA VAL A 98 -11.63 6.66 -21.91
C VAL A 98 -12.23 5.26 -21.92
N LYS A 99 -12.40 4.63 -20.75
CA LYS A 99 -13.23 3.42 -20.67
C LYS A 99 -14.64 3.82 -21.09
N ALA A 100 -15.10 3.30 -22.24
CA ALA A 100 -16.47 3.48 -22.67
C ALA A 100 -17.40 3.11 -21.48
N ARG A 101 -18.22 4.07 -21.07
CA ARG A 101 -19.21 3.90 -20.02
C ARG A 101 -20.24 2.89 -20.54
N GLY A 102 -20.07 1.62 -20.18
CA GLY A 102 -21.05 0.55 -20.38
C GLY A 102 -22.11 0.57 -19.30
#